data_AF-A0A517N1T8-F1
#
_entry.id   AF-A0A517N1T8-F1
#
_cell.length_a   1.000
_cell.length_b   1.000
_cell.length_c   1.000
_cell.angle_alpha   90.00
_cell.angle_beta   90.00
_cell.angle_gamma   90.00
#
_symmetry.space_group_name_H-M   'P 1'
#
loop_
_entity.id
_entity.type
_entity.pdbx_description
1 polymer ?
#
loop_
_entity_poly.entity_id
_entity_poly.type
_entity_poly.pdbx_seq_one_letter_code
_entity_poly.pdbx_strand_id
1 'polypeptide(L)'
;MLEDTEETLGTHQLSEDIAKLLEPHAFAGAALKRNGTMCVRSSVLHSCALLVYCCAVATTAVASTSYHIGNSLTYDSLPEGVADLATTRGFTHEVGMHIRSASSLNAIEMWPDETTIDPLEPFGTYQNALSNYAWDAVTLQPHNRSVSVGGFASTLATDVDTITNMIDLTRTNPANADTKFYIYAAWPLLNNSQSVWESHSEDLDETLTTRKRGYYNNLIERVRQETTAEVLMVPVGEVLFELSKALANGEVPGFSHISQFYRDQLHMNYSHGRYVAGLTTYSTLFNDTPYGLTPDNYYGGENILTPEQFDVLQGIVSEVLDNHQYSGTNFPTPTTADFNLSGQVESDDLTVWSSSYGVTEPYDPNGDGVVDEADRLLWETSASTFHPADFNRDSRVNPLDFDVWEQSMGVDDGGDADGDGDTDEQDRLIWEQANVPFHPADFNLDGIVEESDLALALQFYGLDDSGDVNGDNETNGADFLAIQQVFTPHNPADFNKDYVVDEEDLQQWEATVGWQETTDIDGDGIAAGNEFLAWQQELGKIWPVGAGGGNVSNVPEPSGLILGFSLALGIGLTRPRDKHVRRN
;
A
#
# COMPACT_ATOMS: atom_id res chain seq x y z
N MET A 1 47.97 29.99 44.08
CA MET A 1 48.09 29.13 45.29
C MET A 1 47.38 27.84 44.89
N LEU A 2 48.11 26.92 44.25
CA LEU A 2 48.68 25.67 44.84
C LEU A 2 47.53 24.76 45.32
N GLU A 3 47.28 23.55 44.80
CA GLU A 3 48.18 22.41 44.52
C GLU A 3 47.43 21.31 43.72
N ASP A 4 48.19 20.53 42.92
CA ASP A 4 48.17 19.04 42.72
C ASP A 4 46.94 18.32 42.09
N THR A 5 47.04 17.30 41.22
CA THR A 5 48.12 16.37 40.79
C THR A 5 47.78 15.72 39.43
N GLU A 6 48.76 15.58 38.53
CA GLU A 6 48.74 14.73 37.32
C GLU A 6 49.51 13.41 37.56
N GLU A 7 49.03 12.31 36.98
CA GLU A 7 49.73 11.03 36.91
C GLU A 7 49.95 10.59 35.45
N THR A 8 51.24 10.43 35.13
CA THR A 8 51.92 9.37 34.33
C THR A 8 51.80 9.19 32.80
N LEU A 9 52.98 9.32 32.16
CA LEU A 9 53.64 8.47 31.13
C LEU A 9 53.01 8.42 29.72
N GLY A 10 53.71 8.56 28.60
CA GLY A 10 55.13 8.73 28.27
C GLY A 10 55.29 8.54 26.75
N THR A 11 56.02 9.41 26.06
CA THR A 11 56.28 9.29 24.62
C THR A 11 57.76 9.44 24.32
N HIS A 12 58.31 8.46 23.61
CA HIS A 12 59.68 8.45 23.09
C HIS A 12 59.61 8.42 21.55
N GLN A 13 60.04 9.54 20.95
CA GLN A 13 60.81 9.72 19.71
C GLN A 13 60.93 8.57 18.69
N LEU A 14 60.59 8.83 17.40
CA LEU A 14 61.48 8.59 16.22
C LEU A 14 60.89 9.10 14.87
N SER A 15 61.68 9.99 14.23
CA SER A 15 61.95 10.25 12.78
C SER A 15 60.78 10.34 11.77
N GLU A 16 60.53 11.47 11.10
CA GLU A 16 61.28 11.98 9.91
C GLU A 16 61.62 10.91 8.87
N ASP A 17 60.77 10.72 7.86
CA ASP A 17 61.11 10.75 6.42
C ASP A 17 59.92 10.26 5.55
N ILE A 18 59.95 10.65 4.27
CA ILE A 18 59.07 10.22 3.15
C ILE A 18 57.88 11.16 2.85
N ALA A 19 58.21 12.37 2.42
CA ALA A 19 57.40 13.14 1.47
C ALA A 19 58.24 13.40 0.21
N LYS A 20 58.17 12.49 -0.78
CA LYS A 20 58.66 12.66 -2.16
C LYS A 20 58.28 11.43 -2.99
N LEU A 21 57.59 11.66 -4.11
CA LEU A 21 57.10 10.76 -5.19
C LEU A 21 55.58 10.99 -5.26
N LEU A 22 55.02 11.75 -6.21
CA LEU A 22 55.09 11.52 -7.65
C LEU A 22 54.69 12.80 -8.43
N GLU A 23 55.56 13.25 -9.32
CA GLU A 23 55.17 13.79 -10.64
C GLU A 23 56.03 13.04 -11.68
N PRO A 24 55.56 12.85 -12.93
CA PRO A 24 56.18 13.65 -14.00
C PRO A 24 55.33 13.99 -15.25
N HIS A 25 55.52 15.23 -15.71
CA HIS A 25 55.91 15.69 -17.06
C HIS A 25 54.93 15.73 -18.26
N ALA A 26 54.71 16.96 -18.72
CA ALA A 26 54.40 17.33 -20.09
C ALA A 26 55.67 17.58 -20.93
N PHE A 27 55.64 17.26 -22.23
CA PHE A 27 56.55 17.82 -23.25
C PHE A 27 55.84 17.93 -24.61
N ALA A 28 56.08 19.06 -25.30
CA ALA A 28 55.55 19.40 -26.61
C ALA A 28 56.63 19.34 -27.72
N GLY A 29 56.22 19.10 -28.97
CA GLY A 29 56.80 19.80 -30.14
C GLY A 29 57.41 19.00 -31.33
N ALA A 30 56.66 19.00 -32.45
CA ALA A 30 57.08 19.30 -33.84
C ALA A 30 57.76 18.27 -34.79
N ALA A 31 56.95 17.82 -35.78
CA ALA A 31 57.05 18.02 -37.26
C ALA A 31 58.08 17.34 -38.21
N LEU A 32 57.49 16.81 -39.32
CA LEU A 32 57.87 16.85 -40.77
C LEU A 32 58.44 15.62 -41.53
N LYS A 33 57.58 15.13 -42.47
CA LYS A 33 57.77 14.83 -43.92
C LYS A 33 58.29 13.45 -44.45
N ARG A 34 57.36 12.78 -45.15
CA ARG A 34 57.36 12.25 -46.55
C ARG A 34 58.25 11.05 -46.99
N ASN A 35 57.58 9.96 -47.39
CA ASN A 35 57.53 9.32 -48.74
C ASN A 35 57.54 7.78 -48.68
N GLY A 36 56.65 7.10 -49.42
CA GLY A 36 56.85 5.68 -49.76
C GLY A 36 55.58 4.85 -49.98
N THR A 37 55.10 4.84 -51.22
CA THR A 37 54.11 3.93 -51.85
C THR A 37 54.37 2.42 -51.69
N MET A 38 53.32 1.63 -51.42
CA MET A 38 52.89 0.38 -52.10
C MET A 38 51.76 -0.27 -51.26
N CYS A 39 50.49 -0.16 -51.67
CA CYS A 39 49.75 -1.14 -52.48
C CYS A 39 49.71 -2.56 -51.87
N VAL A 40 48.55 -2.98 -51.34
CA VAL A 40 47.89 -4.28 -51.59
C VAL A 40 46.53 -4.32 -50.88
N ARG A 41 45.49 -4.46 -51.71
CA ARG A 41 44.18 -5.12 -51.54
C ARG A 41 43.14 -4.61 -50.53
N SER A 42 42.02 -4.27 -51.16
CA SER A 42 40.68 -3.98 -50.65
C SER A 42 40.06 -5.18 -49.93
N SER A 43 39.52 -4.92 -48.74
CA SER A 43 38.33 -5.57 -48.21
C SER A 43 37.63 -4.57 -47.29
N VAL A 44 36.42 -4.21 -47.69
CA VAL A 44 35.52 -3.26 -47.04
C VAL A 44 35.05 -3.87 -45.72
N LEU A 45 35.39 -3.25 -44.60
CA LEU A 45 34.73 -3.42 -43.31
C LEU A 45 34.11 -2.07 -42.97
N HIS A 46 32.80 -1.95 -43.17
CA HIS A 46 32.00 -0.87 -42.61
C HIS A 46 31.94 -1.10 -41.10
N SER A 47 32.80 -0.40 -40.36
CA SER A 47 32.58 -0.20 -38.93
C SER A 47 31.47 0.83 -38.78
N CYS A 48 30.24 0.38 -38.59
CA CYS A 48 29.18 1.19 -38.02
C CYS A 48 29.58 1.53 -36.57
N ALA A 49 30.16 2.70 -36.37
CA ALA A 49 30.22 3.31 -35.05
C ALA A 49 28.79 3.71 -34.69
N LEU A 50 28.07 2.82 -34.00
CA LEU A 50 26.89 3.19 -33.23
C LEU A 50 27.39 4.15 -32.14
N LEU A 51 27.19 5.44 -32.37
CA LEU A 51 27.13 6.44 -31.32
C LEU A 51 25.90 6.07 -30.48
N VAL A 52 26.09 5.27 -29.44
CA VAL A 52 25.11 5.09 -28.37
C VAL A 52 25.00 6.46 -27.70
N TYR A 53 23.96 7.18 -28.10
CA TYR A 53 23.51 8.36 -27.41
C TYR A 53 22.83 7.84 -26.13
N CYS A 54 23.59 7.63 -25.06
CA CYS A 54 23.02 7.48 -23.73
C CYS A 54 22.36 8.82 -23.37
N CYS A 55 21.13 9.02 -23.85
CA CYS A 55 20.21 9.92 -23.19
C CYS A 55 19.92 9.27 -21.84
N ALA A 56 20.65 9.70 -20.81
CA ALA A 56 20.17 9.52 -19.45
C ALA A 56 18.84 10.27 -19.37
N VAL A 57 17.74 9.55 -19.54
CA VAL A 57 16.43 10.02 -19.12
C VAL A 57 16.49 9.93 -17.60
N ALA A 58 16.71 11.06 -16.95
CA ALA A 58 16.49 11.14 -15.52
C ALA A 58 15.00 10.86 -15.31
N THR A 59 14.68 9.66 -14.83
CA THR A 59 13.36 9.37 -14.26
C THR A 59 13.16 10.37 -13.12
N THR A 60 12.25 11.31 -13.31
CA THR A 60 11.87 12.21 -12.22
C THR A 60 11.03 11.37 -11.27
N ALA A 61 11.64 10.93 -10.16
CA ALA A 61 10.89 10.41 -9.02
C ALA A 61 9.71 11.36 -8.75
N VAL A 62 8.52 10.80 -8.45
CA VAL A 62 7.36 11.61 -8.09
C VAL A 62 7.76 12.40 -6.83
N ALA A 63 7.98 13.69 -7.02
CA ALA A 63 8.37 14.59 -5.96
C ALA A 63 7.11 15.08 -5.27
N SER A 64 6.92 14.73 -3.99
CA SER A 64 5.86 15.32 -3.17
C SER A 64 6.44 16.39 -2.24
N THR A 65 5.61 17.31 -1.75
CA THR A 65 6.06 18.40 -0.89
C THR A 65 5.16 18.61 0.32
N SER A 66 5.77 18.88 1.48
CA SER A 66 5.02 19.22 2.70
C SER A 66 5.61 20.40 3.47
N TYR A 67 4.73 21.19 4.09
CA TYR A 67 5.13 22.29 4.96
C TYR A 67 4.55 22.17 6.37
N HIS A 68 5.43 22.13 7.38
CA HIS A 68 5.04 21.87 8.76
C HIS A 68 5.13 23.12 9.64
N ILE A 69 4.02 23.54 10.23
CA ILE A 69 3.94 24.74 11.07
C ILE A 69 3.60 24.35 12.50
N GLY A 70 4.47 24.73 13.43
CA GLY A 70 4.22 24.45 14.84
C GLY A 70 5.38 24.78 15.76
N ASN A 71 5.60 23.91 16.74
CA ASN A 71 6.60 24.09 17.77
C ASN A 71 7.43 22.82 17.98
N SER A 72 8.05 22.68 19.16
CA SER A 72 8.92 21.53 19.48
C SER A 72 8.23 20.17 19.37
N LEU A 73 6.89 20.12 19.42
CA LEU A 73 6.12 18.88 19.26
C LEU A 73 5.97 18.47 17.78
N THR A 74 5.81 19.45 16.87
CA THR A 74 5.94 19.21 15.43
C THR A 74 7.37 18.81 15.10
N TYR A 75 8.36 19.46 15.70
CA TYR A 75 9.76 19.06 15.50
C TYR A 75 10.07 17.64 16.03
N ASP A 76 9.27 17.13 16.96
CA ASP A 76 9.38 15.75 17.46
C ASP A 76 8.69 14.71 16.55
N SER A 77 7.91 15.08 15.53
CA SER A 77 7.66 14.16 14.42
C SER A 77 8.82 14.11 13.42
N LEU A 78 9.84 14.97 13.62
CA LEU A 78 11.02 15.12 12.79
C LEU A 78 10.64 15.25 11.30
N PRO A 79 10.19 16.42 10.82
CA PRO A 79 9.78 16.63 9.44
C PRO A 79 10.77 16.08 8.38
N GLU A 80 12.07 16.25 8.58
CA GLU A 80 13.09 15.67 7.68
C GLU A 80 13.09 14.12 7.70
N GLY A 81 12.76 13.50 8.85
CA GLY A 81 12.59 12.05 8.95
C GLY A 81 11.35 11.52 8.23
N VAL A 82 10.33 12.35 7.99
CA VAL A 82 9.21 12.00 7.09
C VAL A 82 9.71 11.86 5.65
N ALA A 83 10.66 12.69 5.22
CA ALA A 83 11.28 12.53 3.90
C ALA A 83 12.18 11.29 3.83
N ASP A 84 12.87 10.93 4.91
CA ASP A 84 13.64 9.69 4.99
C ASP A 84 12.73 8.46 4.85
N LEU A 85 11.54 8.46 5.49
CA LEU A 85 10.52 7.42 5.30
C LEU A 85 9.98 7.37 3.87
N ALA A 86 9.76 8.53 3.24
CA ALA A 86 9.36 8.57 1.84
C ALA A 86 10.41 7.94 0.92
N THR A 87 11.69 8.16 1.24
CA THR A 87 12.82 7.61 0.47
C THR A 87 12.87 6.09 0.54
N THR A 88 12.48 5.47 1.67
CA THR A 88 12.42 3.99 1.77
C THR A 88 11.38 3.37 0.85
N ARG A 89 10.41 4.16 0.37
CA ARG A 89 9.39 3.77 -0.61
C ARG A 89 9.72 4.25 -2.04
N GLY A 90 10.94 4.74 -2.28
CA GLY A 90 11.36 5.25 -3.59
C GLY A 90 10.80 6.63 -3.95
N PHE A 91 10.13 7.33 -3.02
CA PHE A 91 9.65 8.68 -3.25
C PHE A 91 10.71 9.72 -2.93
N THR A 92 10.72 10.81 -3.70
CA THR A 92 11.41 12.04 -3.27
C THR A 92 10.41 12.93 -2.56
N HIS A 93 10.75 13.44 -1.38
CA HIS A 93 9.88 14.34 -0.63
C HIS A 93 10.62 15.60 -0.20
N GLU A 94 10.16 16.77 -0.64
CA GLU A 94 10.69 18.05 -0.18
C GLU A 94 9.92 18.55 1.04
N VAL A 95 10.65 18.92 2.09
CA VAL A 95 10.07 19.34 3.36
C VAL A 95 10.45 20.79 3.64
N GLY A 96 9.46 21.59 4.02
CA GLY A 96 9.67 22.87 4.66
C GLY A 96 9.07 22.91 6.06
N MET A 97 9.54 23.82 6.90
CA MET A 97 9.01 23.97 8.25
C MET A 97 9.12 25.38 8.81
N HIS A 98 8.16 25.73 9.67
CA HIS A 98 8.21 26.88 10.55
C HIS A 98 8.03 26.41 12.00
N ILE A 99 9.14 26.34 12.75
CA ILE A 99 9.14 25.87 14.13
C ILE A 99 9.48 27.01 15.09
N ARG A 100 8.53 27.39 15.94
CA ARG A 100 8.74 28.34 17.04
C ARG A 100 8.44 27.67 18.37
N SER A 101 9.47 27.41 19.18
CA SER A 101 9.35 26.60 20.41
C SER A 101 8.31 27.16 21.38
N ALA A 102 7.50 26.24 21.92
CA ALA A 102 6.40 26.53 22.82
C ALA A 102 5.51 27.70 22.33
N SER A 103 5.12 27.68 21.07
CA SER A 103 4.24 28.70 20.48
C SER A 103 2.91 28.08 20.07
N SER A 104 1.84 28.84 20.27
CA SER A 104 0.54 28.64 19.65
C SER A 104 0.56 29.08 18.18
N LEU A 105 -0.40 28.63 17.37
CA LEU A 105 -0.50 29.07 15.97
C LEU A 105 -0.72 30.58 15.86
N ASN A 106 -1.62 31.15 16.68
CA ASN A 106 -1.84 32.60 16.68
C ASN A 106 -0.60 33.42 17.08
N ALA A 107 0.31 32.86 17.89
CA ALA A 107 1.60 33.50 18.15
C ALA A 107 2.50 33.49 16.91
N ILE A 108 2.56 32.37 16.20
CA ILE A 108 3.33 32.23 14.96
C ILE A 108 2.77 33.20 13.91
N GLU A 109 1.44 33.29 13.77
CA GLU A 109 0.79 34.23 12.87
C GLU A 109 1.19 35.69 13.19
N MET A 110 1.19 36.06 14.47
CA MET A 110 1.54 37.40 14.93
C MET A 110 3.03 37.74 14.76
N TRP A 111 3.92 36.74 14.81
CA TRP A 111 5.37 36.92 14.74
C TRP A 111 6.00 36.02 13.66
N PRO A 112 5.73 36.31 12.38
CA PRO A 112 6.05 35.41 11.27
C PRO A 112 7.55 35.23 10.98
N ASP A 113 8.38 36.14 11.50
CA ASP A 113 9.83 36.12 11.30
C ASP A 113 10.57 35.40 12.45
N GLU A 114 9.87 34.99 13.52
CA GLU A 114 10.48 34.35 14.68
C GLU A 114 10.41 32.83 14.61
N THR A 115 11.58 32.19 14.51
CA THR A 115 11.70 30.73 14.62
C THR A 115 12.70 30.34 15.71
N THR A 116 12.61 29.09 16.17
CA THR A 116 13.60 28.46 17.05
C THR A 116 14.46 27.45 16.32
N ILE A 117 13.92 26.84 15.27
CA ILE A 117 14.68 26.05 14.30
C ILE A 117 14.76 26.88 13.03
N ASP A 118 15.94 26.95 12.44
CA ASP A 118 16.13 27.67 11.18
C ASP A 118 15.25 27.02 10.10
N PRO A 119 14.43 27.80 9.37
CA PRO A 119 13.64 27.25 8.28
C PRO A 119 14.51 26.63 7.20
N LEU A 120 13.99 25.59 6.55
CA LEU A 120 14.68 24.94 5.44
C LEU A 120 14.65 25.83 4.20
N GLU A 121 15.81 25.96 3.56
CA GLU A 121 15.92 26.58 2.25
C GLU A 121 15.35 25.63 1.18
N PRO A 122 14.69 26.15 0.12
CA PRO A 122 14.50 27.56 -0.21
C PRO A 122 13.23 28.20 0.40
N PHE A 123 12.49 27.46 1.22
CA PHE A 123 11.10 27.78 1.58
C PHE A 123 10.98 28.93 2.59
N GLY A 124 11.86 28.98 3.59
CA GLY A 124 11.83 30.03 4.60
C GLY A 124 10.62 29.93 5.55
N THR A 125 10.19 31.06 6.12
CA THR A 125 9.08 31.12 7.08
C THR A 125 7.70 30.94 6.41
N TYR A 126 6.65 30.68 7.21
CA TYR A 126 5.34 30.30 6.68
C TYR A 126 4.76 31.33 5.69
N GLN A 127 5.00 32.63 5.92
CA GLN A 127 4.50 33.67 5.01
C GLN A 127 5.07 33.53 3.60
N ASN A 128 6.37 33.26 3.50
CA ASN A 128 7.02 33.04 2.22
C ASN A 128 6.64 31.68 1.63
N ALA A 129 6.73 30.62 2.45
CA ALA A 129 6.48 29.26 2.03
C ALA A 129 5.06 29.06 1.47
N LEU A 130 4.03 29.45 2.23
CA LEU A 130 2.64 29.22 1.85
C LEU A 130 2.22 30.06 0.63
N SER A 131 2.76 31.27 0.48
CA SER A 131 2.36 32.19 -0.60
C SER A 131 3.10 31.96 -1.92
N ASN A 132 4.32 31.38 -1.89
CA ASN A 132 5.22 31.37 -3.05
C ASN A 132 5.60 29.97 -3.55
N TYR A 133 5.29 28.91 -2.81
CA TYR A 133 5.62 27.52 -3.18
C TYR A 133 4.37 26.65 -3.31
N ALA A 134 4.52 25.53 -4.03
CA ALA A 134 3.49 24.53 -4.21
C ALA A 134 3.63 23.43 -3.16
N TRP A 135 2.50 23.03 -2.55
CA TRP A 135 2.44 22.09 -1.44
C TRP A 135 1.39 21.02 -1.71
N ASP A 136 1.75 19.76 -1.54
CA ASP A 136 0.76 18.67 -1.48
C ASP A 136 0.10 18.65 -0.10
N ALA A 137 0.89 18.88 0.96
CA ALA A 137 0.42 18.87 2.34
C ALA A 137 0.91 20.07 3.16
N VAL A 138 0.05 20.58 4.04
CA VAL A 138 0.43 21.55 5.09
C VAL A 138 -0.07 21.07 6.44
N THR A 139 0.82 20.94 7.44
CA THR A 139 0.45 20.55 8.80
C THR A 139 0.46 21.75 9.75
N LEU A 140 -0.57 21.85 10.58
CA LEU A 140 -0.82 22.98 11.48
C LEU A 140 -1.00 22.45 12.90
N GLN A 141 -0.05 22.77 13.80
CA GLN A 141 -0.07 22.30 15.18
C GLN A 141 -0.64 23.36 16.14
N PRO A 142 -1.91 23.26 16.59
CA PRO A 142 -2.42 24.10 17.66
C PRO A 142 -1.72 23.77 18.99
N HIS A 143 -1.49 24.79 19.80
CA HIS A 143 -0.85 24.66 21.10
C HIS A 143 -1.23 25.83 21.99
N ASN A 144 -1.28 25.62 23.31
CA ASN A 144 -1.48 26.70 24.27
C ASN A 144 -0.21 26.94 25.08
N ARG A 145 0.27 28.19 25.11
CA ARG A 145 1.25 28.61 26.11
C ARG A 145 0.70 29.75 26.94
N SER A 146 0.76 29.57 28.25
CA SER A 146 0.34 30.60 29.19
C SER A 146 1.07 31.93 28.95
N VAL A 147 0.30 33.02 28.91
CA VAL A 147 0.79 34.40 28.89
C VAL A 147 1.73 34.73 30.05
N SER A 148 1.61 34.02 31.18
CA SER A 148 2.48 34.21 32.34
C SER A 148 3.93 33.75 32.15
N VAL A 149 4.23 32.99 31.08
CA VAL A 149 5.58 32.56 30.70
C VAL A 149 6.00 33.09 29.32
N GLY A 150 5.41 34.23 28.90
CA GLY A 150 5.71 34.90 27.64
C GLY A 150 5.09 34.26 26.40
N GLY A 151 4.07 33.40 26.56
CA GLY A 151 3.29 32.84 25.45
C GLY A 151 2.08 33.69 25.08
N PHE A 152 1.38 33.28 24.03
CA PHE A 152 0.03 33.72 23.74
C PHE A 152 -0.91 32.56 24.07
N ALA A 153 -1.93 32.84 24.88
CA ALA A 153 -3.00 31.87 25.06
C ALA A 153 -3.78 31.79 23.73
N SER A 154 -4.08 30.57 23.31
CA SER A 154 -5.01 30.29 22.23
C SER A 154 -6.27 29.64 22.80
N THR A 155 -7.36 29.85 22.09
CA THR A 155 -8.66 29.23 22.31
C THR A 155 -9.10 28.52 21.04
N LEU A 156 -10.18 27.75 21.14
CA LEU A 156 -10.83 27.09 20.01
C LEU A 156 -11.14 28.08 18.88
N ALA A 157 -11.72 29.25 19.19
CA ALA A 157 -11.98 30.27 18.16
C ALA A 157 -10.69 30.80 17.51
N THR A 158 -9.66 31.14 18.30
CA THR A 158 -8.43 31.67 17.71
C THR A 158 -7.67 30.63 16.89
N ASP A 159 -7.74 29.36 17.26
CA ASP A 159 -7.13 28.28 16.48
C ASP A 159 -7.88 28.07 15.15
N VAL A 160 -9.23 28.11 15.16
CA VAL A 160 -10.05 28.09 13.93
C VAL A 160 -9.69 29.27 13.03
N ASP A 161 -9.68 30.50 13.56
CA ASP A 161 -9.34 31.71 12.81
C ASP A 161 -7.93 31.63 12.21
N THR A 162 -6.94 31.19 13.00
CA THR A 162 -5.55 31.14 12.51
C THR A 162 -5.37 30.06 11.44
N ILE A 163 -5.98 28.88 11.63
CA ILE A 163 -5.90 27.79 10.66
C ILE A 163 -6.55 28.22 9.34
N THR A 164 -7.74 28.82 9.39
CA THR A 164 -8.45 29.31 8.19
C THR A 164 -7.66 30.42 7.48
N ASN A 165 -7.06 31.36 8.21
CA ASN A 165 -6.17 32.37 7.63
C ASN A 165 -4.94 31.76 6.93
N MET A 166 -4.33 30.72 7.51
CA MET A 166 -3.19 30.02 6.90
C MET A 166 -3.61 29.21 5.67
N ILE A 167 -4.81 28.61 5.67
CA ILE A 167 -5.40 27.98 4.48
C ILE A 167 -5.59 29.04 3.40
N ASP A 168 -6.24 30.15 3.70
CA ASP A 168 -6.48 31.25 2.75
C ASP A 168 -5.18 31.82 2.18
N LEU A 169 -4.16 32.00 3.03
CA LEU A 169 -2.82 32.43 2.62
C LEU A 169 -2.20 31.43 1.62
N THR A 170 -2.27 30.14 1.93
CA THR A 170 -1.79 29.07 1.05
C THR A 170 -2.49 29.12 -0.31
N ARG A 171 -3.81 29.32 -0.30
CA ARG A 171 -4.64 29.42 -1.52
C ARG A 171 -4.42 30.71 -2.32
N THR A 172 -3.65 31.69 -1.82
CA THR A 172 -3.25 32.84 -2.64
C THR A 172 -2.33 32.44 -3.80
N ASN A 173 -1.64 31.31 -3.67
CA ASN A 173 -0.92 30.66 -4.76
C ASN A 173 -1.84 29.64 -5.46
N PRO A 174 -2.20 29.84 -6.74
CA PRO A 174 -3.07 28.90 -7.46
C PRO A 174 -2.50 27.49 -7.63
N ALA A 175 -1.17 27.30 -7.49
CA ALA A 175 -0.56 25.97 -7.51
C ALA A 175 -0.99 25.13 -6.29
N ASN A 176 -1.43 25.79 -5.22
CA ASN A 176 -1.98 25.17 -4.04
C ASN A 176 -3.50 25.08 -4.15
N ALA A 177 -4.07 24.66 -5.28
CA ALA A 177 -5.52 24.43 -5.38
C ALA A 177 -5.94 23.12 -4.72
N ASP A 178 -5.06 22.11 -4.79
CA ASP A 178 -5.32 20.73 -4.35
C ASP A 178 -4.59 20.37 -3.04
N THR A 179 -3.81 21.30 -2.46
CA THR A 179 -3.15 21.12 -1.16
C THR A 179 -4.13 20.62 -0.09
N LYS A 180 -3.73 19.56 0.60
CA LYS A 180 -4.41 19.01 1.78
C LYS A 180 -3.86 19.65 3.05
N PHE A 181 -4.74 19.95 3.99
CA PHE A 181 -4.37 20.54 5.27
C PHE A 181 -4.58 19.55 6.40
N TYR A 182 -3.67 19.55 7.37
CA TYR A 182 -3.70 18.61 8.48
C TYR A 182 -3.61 19.34 9.80
N ILE A 183 -4.56 19.09 10.69
CA ILE A 183 -4.40 19.46 12.10
C ILE A 183 -3.48 18.42 12.75
N TYR A 184 -2.32 18.85 13.23
CA TYR A 184 -1.41 17.98 13.97
C TYR A 184 -1.88 17.85 15.41
N ALA A 185 -2.52 16.72 15.73
CA ALA A 185 -3.06 16.45 17.05
C ALA A 185 -1.97 15.88 17.98
N ALA A 186 -1.27 16.80 18.66
CA ALA A 186 -0.24 16.47 19.64
C ALA A 186 -0.82 15.85 20.95
N TRP A 187 0.07 15.42 21.84
CA TRP A 187 -0.26 14.66 23.06
C TRP A 187 -0.22 15.49 24.36
N PRO A 188 -0.93 15.07 25.43
CA PRO A 188 -0.85 15.69 26.75
C PRO A 188 0.50 15.45 27.46
N LEU A 189 0.67 16.05 28.64
CA LEU A 189 1.86 15.78 29.47
C LEU A 189 1.85 14.33 29.98
N LEU A 190 3.04 13.75 30.11
CA LEU A 190 3.25 12.34 30.48
C LEU A 190 2.60 11.97 31.82
N ASN A 191 2.65 12.85 32.82
CA ASN A 191 2.18 12.56 34.18
C ASN A 191 0.66 12.36 34.32
N ASN A 192 -0.12 12.68 33.30
CA ASN A 192 -1.58 12.51 33.31
C ASN A 192 -2.16 12.19 31.93
N SER A 193 -1.34 11.69 31.01
CA SER A 193 -1.65 11.56 29.58
C SER A 193 -2.99 10.89 29.30
N GLN A 194 -3.21 9.65 29.77
CA GLN A 194 -4.46 8.91 29.53
C GLN A 194 -5.70 9.67 30.03
N SER A 195 -5.73 10.03 31.31
CA SER A 195 -6.88 10.70 31.92
C SER A 195 -7.19 12.06 31.29
N VAL A 196 -6.18 12.80 30.83
CA VAL A 196 -6.37 14.09 30.19
C VAL A 196 -6.85 13.91 28.76
N TRP A 197 -6.28 12.96 28.02
CA TRP A 197 -6.60 12.70 26.62
C TRP A 197 -8.10 12.46 26.41
N GLU A 198 -8.68 11.60 27.24
CA GLU A 198 -10.10 11.24 27.17
C GLU A 198 -11.03 12.20 27.91
N SER A 199 -10.48 13.14 28.68
CA SER A 199 -11.31 14.08 29.43
C SER A 199 -12.12 14.97 28.50
N HIS A 200 -13.33 15.32 28.94
CA HIS A 200 -14.23 16.19 28.19
C HIS A 200 -13.54 17.53 27.80
N SER A 201 -13.83 17.99 26.58
CA SER A 201 -13.54 19.33 26.09
C SER A 201 -14.84 20.00 25.71
N GLU A 202 -15.05 21.20 26.21
CA GLU A 202 -16.18 22.04 25.83
C GLU A 202 -16.03 22.47 24.36
N ASP A 203 -17.16 22.67 23.70
CA ASP A 203 -17.24 23.20 22.33
C ASP A 203 -17.68 24.68 22.37
N LEU A 204 -16.81 25.54 22.88
CA LEU A 204 -17.05 26.98 23.05
C LEU A 204 -15.85 27.79 22.55
N ASP A 205 -16.10 29.00 22.01
CA ASP A 205 -15.08 29.89 21.44
C ASP A 205 -13.93 30.17 22.42
N GLU A 206 -14.25 30.35 23.70
CA GLU A 206 -13.31 30.65 24.77
C GLU A 206 -12.60 29.42 25.34
N THR A 207 -12.92 28.21 24.86
CA THR A 207 -12.27 26.98 25.31
C THR A 207 -10.79 27.08 25.00
N LEU A 208 -9.96 27.14 26.05
CA LEU A 208 -8.52 27.20 25.89
C LEU A 208 -8.02 25.98 25.10
N THR A 209 -7.04 26.22 24.24
CA THR A 209 -6.40 25.13 23.51
C THR A 209 -5.81 24.13 24.49
N THR A 210 -6.20 22.87 24.33
CA THR A 210 -5.73 21.75 25.15
C THR A 210 -5.45 20.55 24.28
N ARG A 211 -4.58 19.66 24.74
CA ARG A 211 -4.17 18.47 24.00
C ARG A 211 -5.02 17.30 24.47
N LYS A 212 -6.28 17.30 24.05
CA LYS A 212 -7.31 16.31 24.39
C LYS A 212 -7.98 15.87 23.09
N ARG A 213 -8.39 14.60 23.02
CA ARG A 213 -9.14 14.06 21.88
C ARG A 213 -10.34 14.94 21.52
N GLY A 214 -11.17 15.24 22.52
CA GLY A 214 -12.36 16.06 22.33
C GLY A 214 -12.07 17.50 21.84
N TYR A 215 -10.92 18.08 22.21
CA TYR A 215 -10.55 19.41 21.73
C TYR A 215 -10.22 19.39 20.23
N TYR A 216 -9.43 18.41 19.79
CA TYR A 216 -9.06 18.24 18.39
C TYR A 216 -10.28 17.93 17.50
N ASN A 217 -11.22 17.12 18.00
CA ASN A 217 -12.48 16.84 17.31
C ASN A 217 -13.32 18.12 17.13
N ASN A 218 -13.48 18.93 18.17
CA ASN A 218 -14.21 20.20 18.06
C ASN A 218 -13.50 21.16 17.08
N LEU A 219 -12.16 21.20 17.10
CA LEU A 219 -11.37 22.08 16.25
C LEU A 219 -11.52 21.73 14.76
N ILE A 220 -11.33 20.47 14.38
CA ILE A 220 -11.40 20.07 12.97
C ILE A 220 -12.80 20.28 12.39
N GLU A 221 -13.84 19.96 13.15
CA GLU A 221 -15.22 20.15 12.73
C GLU A 221 -15.55 21.63 12.50
N ARG A 222 -15.06 22.52 13.37
CA ARG A 222 -15.24 23.97 13.18
C ARG A 222 -14.44 24.50 12.00
N VAL A 223 -13.18 24.09 11.83
CA VAL A 223 -12.37 24.51 10.68
C VAL A 223 -13.05 24.09 9.37
N ARG A 224 -13.54 22.85 9.27
CA ARG A 224 -14.25 22.33 8.09
C ARG A 224 -15.56 23.08 7.78
N GLN A 225 -16.15 23.78 8.76
CA GLN A 225 -17.33 24.62 8.52
C GLN A 225 -16.97 25.99 7.90
N GLU A 226 -15.73 26.44 8.06
CA GLU A 226 -15.26 27.76 7.63
C GLU A 226 -14.43 27.72 6.32
N THR A 227 -14.15 26.53 5.79
CA THR A 227 -13.38 26.37 4.56
C THR A 227 -13.92 25.25 3.67
N THR A 228 -13.65 25.34 2.37
CA THR A 228 -13.90 24.25 1.40
C THR A 228 -12.65 23.40 1.15
N ALA A 229 -11.51 23.74 1.75
CA ALA A 229 -10.31 22.94 1.63
C ALA A 229 -10.50 21.57 2.32
N GLU A 230 -9.81 20.55 1.82
CA GLU A 230 -9.72 19.26 2.50
C GLU A 230 -8.86 19.44 3.77
N VAL A 231 -9.48 19.20 4.93
CA VAL A 231 -8.82 19.28 6.24
C VAL A 231 -8.91 17.92 6.93
N LEU A 232 -7.76 17.32 7.20
CA LEU A 232 -7.57 16.03 7.84
C LEU A 232 -6.82 16.21 9.18
N MET A 233 -6.50 15.11 9.86
CA MET A 233 -5.80 15.13 11.15
C MET A 233 -4.65 14.13 11.15
N VAL A 234 -3.49 14.55 11.65
CA VAL A 234 -2.40 13.63 12.01
C VAL A 234 -2.58 13.29 13.50
N PRO A 235 -3.05 12.08 13.86
CA PRO A 235 -3.54 11.78 15.20
C PRO A 235 -2.45 11.22 16.14
N VAL A 236 -1.27 11.86 16.22
CA VAL A 236 -0.15 11.36 17.05
C VAL A 236 -0.54 11.17 18.51
N GLY A 237 -1.37 12.07 19.05
CA GLY A 237 -1.88 11.94 20.42
C GLY A 237 -2.75 10.71 20.64
N GLU A 238 -3.49 10.26 19.63
CA GLU A 238 -4.29 9.04 19.68
C GLU A 238 -3.40 7.79 19.64
N VAL A 239 -2.42 7.78 18.73
CA VAL A 239 -1.42 6.70 18.64
C VAL A 239 -0.69 6.51 19.97
N LEU A 240 -0.24 7.60 20.61
CA LEU A 240 0.44 7.52 21.90
C LEU A 240 -0.49 7.09 23.04
N PHE A 241 -1.79 7.38 22.92
CA PHE A 241 -2.80 6.91 23.86
C PHE A 241 -2.99 5.38 23.74
N GLU A 242 -3.18 4.85 22.54
CA GLU A 242 -3.33 3.42 22.30
C GLU A 242 -2.04 2.65 22.62
N LEU A 243 -0.88 3.18 22.23
CA LEU A 243 0.42 2.64 22.64
C LEU A 243 0.56 2.55 24.16
N SER A 244 0.05 3.55 24.89
CA SER A 244 0.10 3.51 26.36
C SER A 244 -0.78 2.40 26.96
N LYS A 245 -1.87 2.03 26.29
CA LYS A 245 -2.71 0.88 26.68
C LYS A 245 -2.01 -0.43 26.39
N ALA A 246 -1.44 -0.58 25.19
CA ALA A 246 -0.66 -1.77 24.81
C ALA A 246 0.51 -2.04 25.78
N LEU A 247 1.25 -0.98 26.14
CA LEU A 247 2.32 -1.06 27.14
C LEU A 247 1.83 -1.47 28.52
N ALA A 248 0.66 -0.99 28.95
CA ALA A 248 0.08 -1.35 30.24
C ALA A 248 -0.38 -2.82 30.28
N ASN A 249 -0.74 -3.38 29.13
CA ASN A 249 -1.10 -4.78 28.96
C ASN A 249 0.11 -5.70 28.74
N GLY A 250 1.30 -5.13 28.50
CA GLY A 250 2.52 -5.89 28.23
C GLY A 250 2.64 -6.41 26.80
N GLU A 251 1.93 -5.77 25.86
CA GLU A 251 1.84 -6.17 24.45
C GLU A 251 3.01 -5.64 23.60
N VAL A 252 3.88 -4.77 24.16
CA VAL A 252 5.01 -4.19 23.42
C VAL A 252 6.34 -4.77 23.95
N PRO A 253 7.01 -5.65 23.19
CA PRO A 253 8.24 -6.32 23.63
C PRO A 253 9.33 -5.32 24.04
N GLY A 254 10.02 -5.62 25.15
CA GLY A 254 11.13 -4.80 25.67
C GLY A 254 10.72 -3.45 26.28
N PHE A 255 9.46 -3.05 26.18
CA PHE A 255 8.93 -1.81 26.77
C PHE A 255 7.82 -2.13 27.77
N SER A 256 7.77 -1.39 28.88
CA SER A 256 6.77 -1.60 29.94
C SER A 256 6.03 -0.34 30.33
N HIS A 257 6.46 0.83 29.83
CA HIS A 257 5.83 2.09 30.21
C HIS A 257 6.03 3.18 29.14
N ILE A 258 4.98 3.96 28.89
CA ILE A 258 4.98 5.02 27.86
C ILE A 258 6.04 6.09 28.10
N SER A 259 6.48 6.29 29.35
CA SER A 259 7.60 7.20 29.67
C SER A 259 8.90 6.84 28.98
N GLN A 260 9.09 5.59 28.55
CA GLN A 260 10.27 5.18 27.80
C GLN A 260 10.33 5.83 26.42
N PHE A 261 9.20 6.29 25.87
CA PHE A 261 9.09 7.01 24.59
C PHE A 261 9.36 8.51 24.72
N TYR A 262 9.61 9.01 25.94
CA TYR A 262 9.76 10.44 26.24
C TYR A 262 11.17 10.73 26.77
N ARG A 263 11.73 11.89 26.42
CA ARG A 263 12.97 12.42 27.04
C ARG A 263 12.72 13.29 28.27
N ASP A 264 11.51 13.84 28.38
CA ASP A 264 11.07 14.63 29.52
C ASP A 264 9.55 14.47 29.75
N GLN A 265 8.90 15.39 30.47
CA GLN A 265 7.45 15.30 30.74
C GLN A 265 6.57 15.55 29.52
N LEU A 266 7.15 15.96 28.40
CA LEU A 266 6.42 16.37 27.22
C LEU A 266 7.01 15.86 25.92
N HIS A 267 8.33 15.90 25.76
CA HIS A 267 8.94 15.67 24.46
C HIS A 267 9.31 14.21 24.23
N MET A 268 9.28 13.79 22.98
CA MET A 268 9.64 12.43 22.57
C MET A 268 11.13 12.17 22.80
N ASN A 269 11.54 10.93 23.05
CA ASN A 269 12.96 10.60 23.04
C ASN A 269 13.54 10.68 21.61
N TYR A 270 14.86 10.68 21.48
CA TYR A 270 15.52 10.76 20.16
C TYR A 270 15.58 9.40 19.43
N SER A 271 14.61 8.53 19.65
CA SER A 271 14.54 7.18 19.09
C SER A 271 13.08 6.82 18.78
N HIS A 272 12.55 5.78 19.42
CA HIS A 272 11.22 5.21 19.21
C HIS A 272 10.05 6.19 19.43
N GLY A 273 10.19 7.19 20.30
CA GLY A 273 9.16 8.22 20.46
C GLY A 273 8.99 9.10 19.23
N ARG A 274 10.12 9.59 18.68
CA ARG A 274 10.12 10.38 17.45
C ARG A 274 9.75 9.53 16.24
N TYR A 275 10.21 8.28 16.19
CA TYR A 275 9.81 7.32 15.16
C TYR A 275 8.30 7.16 15.10
N VAL A 276 7.62 6.87 16.23
CA VAL A 276 6.16 6.71 16.26
C VAL A 276 5.45 7.98 15.77
N ALA A 277 5.89 9.17 16.20
CA ALA A 277 5.31 10.44 15.75
C ALA A 277 5.55 10.72 14.26
N GLY A 278 6.75 10.44 13.76
CA GLY A 278 7.13 10.59 12.35
C GLY A 278 6.41 9.60 11.45
N LEU A 279 6.36 8.33 11.84
CA LEU A 279 5.64 7.26 11.15
C LEU A 279 4.14 7.57 11.03
N THR A 280 3.52 8.03 12.12
CA THR A 280 2.12 8.48 12.10
C THR A 280 1.93 9.63 11.11
N THR A 281 2.86 10.59 11.11
CA THR A 281 2.80 11.75 10.20
C THR A 281 2.96 11.31 8.75
N TYR A 282 3.98 10.51 8.44
CA TYR A 282 4.22 9.95 7.11
C TYR A 282 2.98 9.21 6.58
N SER A 283 2.52 8.20 7.31
CA SER A 283 1.44 7.32 6.87
C SER A 283 0.15 8.11 6.62
N THR A 284 -0.10 9.15 7.43
CA THR A 284 -1.25 10.06 7.23
C THR A 284 -1.10 10.95 6.00
N LEU A 285 0.09 11.53 5.78
CA LEU A 285 0.31 12.45 4.66
C LEU A 285 0.31 11.74 3.31
N PHE A 286 0.87 10.54 3.25
CA PHE A 286 1.02 9.76 2.03
C PHE A 286 -0.15 8.80 1.79
N ASN A 287 -1.03 8.59 2.78
CA ASN A 287 -2.01 7.51 2.77
C ASN A 287 -1.34 6.16 2.43
N ASP A 288 -0.19 5.93 3.04
CA ASP A 288 0.63 4.74 2.85
C ASP A 288 0.73 3.97 4.16
N THR A 289 0.82 2.64 4.06
CA THR A 289 0.87 1.76 5.22
C THR A 289 2.14 1.99 6.04
N PRO A 290 2.03 2.01 7.39
CA PRO A 290 3.19 2.17 8.26
C PRO A 290 4.15 0.97 8.24
N TYR A 291 3.72 -0.17 7.74
CA TYR A 291 4.50 -1.39 7.82
C TYR A 291 5.70 -1.42 6.87
N GLY A 292 6.77 -2.11 7.28
CA GLY A 292 8.03 -2.21 6.50
C GLY A 292 8.89 -0.93 6.51
N LEU A 293 8.36 0.18 7.03
CA LEU A 293 9.05 1.47 7.11
C LEU A 293 10.09 1.50 8.23
N THR A 294 11.29 1.01 7.93
CA THR A 294 12.41 0.85 8.87
C THR A 294 13.63 1.67 8.42
N PRO A 295 13.58 3.01 8.50
CA PRO A 295 14.58 3.88 7.88
C PRO A 295 15.99 3.66 8.45
N ASP A 296 16.98 3.57 7.55
CA ASP A 296 18.39 3.40 7.87
C ASP A 296 19.00 4.60 8.63
N ASN A 297 18.35 5.77 8.55
CA ASN A 297 18.79 7.02 9.15
C ASN A 297 17.85 7.49 10.24
N TYR A 298 18.45 7.67 11.41
CA TYR A 298 17.74 7.62 12.66
C TYR A 298 16.95 8.89 12.97
N TYR A 299 15.85 8.71 13.69
CA TYR A 299 15.08 9.78 14.32
C TYR A 299 15.82 10.52 15.47
N GLY A 300 17.16 10.65 15.38
CA GLY A 300 18.05 11.48 16.24
C GLY A 300 18.95 10.77 17.26
N GLY A 301 19.14 9.45 17.18
CA GLY A 301 19.69 8.55 18.21
C GLY A 301 20.25 7.23 17.63
N GLU A 302 20.47 6.19 18.44
CA GLU A 302 20.98 4.88 17.98
C GLU A 302 19.85 3.86 17.74
N ASN A 303 19.92 3.08 16.65
CA ASN A 303 18.92 2.04 16.33
C ASN A 303 18.88 0.90 17.33
N ILE A 304 17.92 1.01 18.26
CA ILE A 304 17.67 0.05 19.32
C ILE A 304 16.35 -0.72 19.15
N LEU A 305 15.56 -0.47 18.10
CA LEU A 305 14.32 -1.21 17.88
C LEU A 305 14.63 -2.55 17.22
N THR A 306 14.12 -3.64 17.79
CA THR A 306 14.13 -4.96 17.16
C THR A 306 13.06 -5.04 16.07
N PRO A 307 13.15 -5.98 15.10
CA PRO A 307 12.07 -6.20 14.12
C PRO A 307 10.70 -6.34 14.79
N GLU A 308 10.58 -7.21 15.79
CA GLU A 308 9.35 -7.39 16.59
C GLU A 308 8.81 -6.09 17.21
N GLN A 309 9.69 -5.16 17.61
CA GLN A 309 9.26 -3.86 18.13
C GLN A 309 8.82 -2.91 17.03
N PHE A 310 9.42 -2.98 15.84
CA PHE A 310 8.93 -2.25 14.68
C PHE A 310 7.52 -2.72 14.32
N ASP A 311 7.30 -4.03 14.22
CA ASP A 311 6.02 -4.62 13.82
C ASP A 311 4.88 -4.18 14.76
N VAL A 312 5.08 -4.30 16.08
CA VAL A 312 4.06 -3.89 17.07
C VAL A 312 3.80 -2.38 17.01
N LEU A 313 4.84 -1.55 16.85
CA LEU A 313 4.66 -0.09 16.78
C LEU A 313 3.98 0.34 15.48
N GLN A 314 4.31 -0.28 14.36
CA GLN A 314 3.69 -0.04 13.06
C GLN A 314 2.23 -0.49 13.08
N GLY A 315 1.92 -1.65 13.66
CA GLY A 315 0.55 -2.13 13.81
C GLY A 315 -0.34 -1.22 14.64
N ILE A 316 0.16 -0.70 15.77
CA ILE A 316 -0.58 0.30 16.57
C ILE A 316 -0.84 1.57 15.77
N VAL A 317 0.14 2.03 14.97
CA VAL A 317 -0.07 3.19 14.08
C VAL A 317 -1.13 2.88 13.03
N SER A 318 -1.06 1.71 12.39
CA SER A 318 -2.01 1.29 11.35
C SER A 318 -3.44 1.24 11.89
N GLU A 319 -3.65 0.51 12.99
CA GLU A 319 -4.97 0.34 13.61
C GLU A 319 -5.59 1.70 14.00
N VAL A 320 -4.79 2.60 14.57
CA VAL A 320 -5.30 3.93 14.92
C VAL A 320 -5.67 4.71 13.68
N LEU A 321 -4.83 4.72 12.64
CA LEU A 321 -5.07 5.51 11.44
C LEU A 321 -6.31 5.01 10.67
N ASP A 322 -6.47 3.69 10.48
CA ASP A 322 -7.63 3.11 9.79
C ASP A 322 -8.95 3.38 10.52
N ASN A 323 -8.92 3.40 11.86
CA ASN A 323 -10.11 3.64 12.66
C ASN A 323 -10.35 5.12 12.98
N HIS A 324 -9.41 6.01 12.68
CA HIS A 324 -9.52 7.43 13.03
C HIS A 324 -10.33 8.19 11.99
N GLN A 325 -11.57 8.57 12.33
CA GLN A 325 -12.53 9.26 11.45
C GLN A 325 -12.03 10.52 10.71
N TYR A 326 -10.90 11.10 11.14
CA TYR A 326 -10.33 12.31 10.55
C TYR A 326 -8.94 12.13 9.93
N SER A 327 -8.32 10.94 10.02
CA SER A 327 -7.00 10.71 9.41
C SER A 327 -7.08 10.88 7.89
N GLY A 328 -8.21 10.47 7.31
CA GLY A 328 -8.37 10.38 5.85
C GLY A 328 -7.59 9.21 5.26
N THR A 329 -7.04 8.33 6.10
CA THR A 329 -6.36 7.13 5.66
C THR A 329 -7.36 6.02 5.44
N ASN A 330 -7.11 5.22 4.42
CA ASN A 330 -7.80 3.97 4.17
C ASN A 330 -6.75 3.00 3.66
N PHE A 331 -6.05 2.34 4.58
CA PHE A 331 -5.11 1.32 4.17
C PHE A 331 -5.92 0.14 3.62
N PRO A 332 -5.42 -0.54 2.59
CA PRO A 332 -5.94 -1.87 2.27
C PRO A 332 -5.91 -2.66 3.59
N THR A 333 -7.02 -3.29 3.96
CA THR A 333 -7.00 -4.24 5.08
C THR A 333 -5.85 -5.19 4.79
N PRO A 334 -4.88 -5.39 5.71
CA PRO A 334 -3.84 -6.38 5.51
C PRO A 334 -4.56 -7.66 5.12
N THR A 335 -4.40 -8.06 3.87
CA THR A 335 -4.93 -9.32 3.38
C THR A 335 -4.38 -10.35 4.34
N THR A 336 -5.24 -11.24 4.84
CA THR A 336 -4.86 -12.21 5.87
C THR A 336 -3.50 -12.84 5.54
N ALA A 337 -3.24 -13.15 4.28
CA ALA A 337 -1.95 -13.66 3.82
C ALA A 337 -0.67 -12.77 3.88
N ASP A 338 -0.69 -11.54 4.36
CA ASP A 338 0.50 -10.67 4.42
C ASP A 338 1.27 -10.89 5.73
N PHE A 339 2.19 -11.86 5.73
CA PHE A 339 2.93 -12.28 6.92
C PHE A 339 3.98 -11.27 7.36
N ASN A 340 4.60 -10.57 6.41
CA ASN A 340 5.58 -9.53 6.73
C ASN A 340 4.89 -8.17 7.01
N LEU A 341 3.56 -8.14 6.93
CA LEU A 341 2.66 -7.00 7.10
C LEU A 341 2.96 -5.84 6.15
N SER A 342 3.74 -6.05 5.08
CA SER A 342 4.22 -4.99 4.17
C SER A 342 3.12 -4.24 3.42
N GLY A 343 1.90 -4.75 3.46
CA GLY A 343 0.76 -4.40 2.62
C GLY A 343 0.70 -5.21 1.32
N GLN A 344 1.59 -6.19 1.12
CA GLN A 344 1.67 -7.03 -0.08
C GLN A 344 1.66 -8.51 0.31
N VAL A 345 1.08 -9.36 -0.55
CA VAL A 345 1.12 -10.82 -0.40
C VAL A 345 2.03 -11.38 -1.49
N GLU A 346 3.29 -11.56 -1.16
CA GLU A 346 4.35 -11.91 -2.09
C GLU A 346 5.31 -12.97 -1.50
N SER A 347 6.37 -13.32 -2.22
CA SER A 347 7.30 -14.38 -1.80
C SER A 347 8.02 -14.08 -0.48
N ASP A 348 8.14 -12.81 -0.11
CA ASP A 348 8.80 -12.39 1.13
C ASP A 348 7.98 -12.79 2.37
N ASP A 349 6.66 -12.91 2.24
CA ASP A 349 5.78 -13.42 3.28
C ASP A 349 6.03 -14.88 3.62
N LEU A 350 6.39 -15.71 2.63
CA LEU A 350 6.78 -17.10 2.88
C LEU A 350 8.05 -17.21 3.74
N THR A 351 8.93 -16.20 3.66
CA THR A 351 10.12 -16.16 4.52
C THR A 351 9.70 -15.90 5.97
N VAL A 352 8.75 -15.00 6.19
CA VAL A 352 8.21 -14.74 7.53
C VAL A 352 7.40 -15.94 8.03
N TRP A 353 6.45 -16.46 7.25
CA TRP A 353 5.69 -17.68 7.55
C TRP A 353 6.61 -18.84 7.97
N SER A 354 7.63 -19.15 7.15
CA SER A 354 8.52 -20.29 7.42
C SER A 354 9.35 -20.10 8.69
N SER A 355 9.72 -18.87 9.02
CA SER A 355 10.43 -18.52 10.25
C SER A 355 9.52 -18.49 11.48
N SER A 356 8.22 -18.29 11.27
CA SER A 356 7.17 -18.17 12.28
C SER A 356 6.38 -19.47 12.47
N TYR A 357 6.67 -20.53 11.72
CA TYR A 357 5.95 -21.81 11.80
C TYR A 357 5.93 -22.37 13.24
N GLY A 358 4.73 -22.53 13.78
CA GLY A 358 4.45 -23.00 15.13
C GLY A 358 4.54 -21.93 16.23
N VAL A 359 4.72 -20.66 15.87
CA VAL A 359 4.64 -19.50 16.78
C VAL A 359 3.17 -19.04 16.89
N THR A 360 2.84 -18.31 17.95
CA THR A 360 1.52 -17.71 18.17
C THR A 360 1.65 -16.19 18.14
N GLU A 361 0.95 -15.50 17.22
CA GLU A 361 0.95 -14.03 17.03
C GLU A 361 2.34 -13.40 16.77
N PRO A 362 2.46 -12.30 16.02
CA PRO A 362 1.43 -11.59 15.24
C PRO A 362 1.15 -12.18 13.84
N TYR A 363 1.76 -13.33 13.51
CA TYR A 363 1.83 -13.88 12.16
C TYR A 363 0.79 -14.98 11.86
N ASP A 364 -0.32 -14.99 12.59
CA ASP A 364 -1.40 -15.98 12.51
C ASP A 364 -2.63 -15.37 11.81
N PRO A 365 -2.65 -15.40 10.47
CA PRO A 365 -3.67 -14.71 9.71
C PRO A 365 -5.03 -15.39 9.63
N ASN A 366 -5.10 -16.70 9.91
CA ASN A 366 -6.38 -17.40 10.00
C ASN A 366 -7.03 -17.22 11.41
N GLY A 367 -6.23 -16.79 12.40
CA GLY A 367 -6.66 -16.46 13.75
C GLY A 367 -7.02 -17.68 14.61
N ASP A 368 -6.49 -18.86 14.30
CA ASP A 368 -6.75 -20.11 15.03
C ASP A 368 -5.81 -20.33 16.23
N GLY A 369 -4.85 -19.43 16.40
CA GLY A 369 -3.90 -19.37 17.49
C GLY A 369 -2.57 -20.07 17.19
N VAL A 370 -2.24 -20.41 15.94
CA VAL A 370 -0.95 -20.98 15.55
C VAL A 370 -0.61 -20.67 14.09
N VAL A 371 0.62 -20.25 13.82
CA VAL A 371 1.11 -20.18 12.44
C VAL A 371 1.42 -21.59 11.94
N ASP A 372 0.63 -22.10 11.01
CA ASP A 372 0.82 -23.42 10.43
C ASP A 372 0.53 -23.46 8.93
N GLU A 373 0.29 -24.67 8.42
CA GLU A 373 0.06 -24.91 7.00
C GLU A 373 -1.25 -24.28 6.51
N ALA A 374 -2.25 -24.08 7.38
CA ALA A 374 -3.49 -23.39 7.04
C ALA A 374 -3.24 -21.90 6.72
N ASP A 375 -2.26 -21.27 7.37
CA ASP A 375 -1.84 -19.91 7.07
C ASP A 375 -1.09 -19.84 5.75
N ARG A 376 -0.22 -20.82 5.46
CA ARG A 376 0.41 -20.92 4.13
C ARG A 376 -0.63 -21.10 3.05
N LEU A 377 -1.69 -21.85 3.30
CA LEU A 377 -2.76 -22.05 2.33
C LEU A 377 -3.56 -20.77 2.09
N LEU A 378 -3.77 -19.95 3.14
CA LEU A 378 -4.27 -18.58 2.98
C LEU A 378 -3.31 -17.73 2.15
N TRP A 379 -1.99 -17.85 2.37
CA TRP A 379 -0.99 -17.22 1.52
C TRP A 379 -1.11 -17.67 0.07
N GLU A 380 -1.11 -18.97 -0.21
CA GLU A 380 -1.16 -19.51 -1.57
C GLU A 380 -2.43 -19.07 -2.31
N THR A 381 -3.57 -19.07 -1.60
CA THR A 381 -4.85 -18.62 -2.17
C THR A 381 -4.92 -17.11 -2.35
N SER A 382 -4.25 -16.31 -1.51
CA SER A 382 -4.24 -14.85 -1.63
C SER A 382 -3.13 -14.34 -2.55
N ALA A 383 -1.98 -15.00 -2.62
CA ALA A 383 -0.91 -14.71 -3.58
C ALA A 383 -1.38 -15.01 -5.02
N SER A 384 -2.33 -15.94 -5.17
CA SER A 384 -2.94 -16.24 -6.47
C SER A 384 -3.85 -15.14 -7.03
N THR A 385 -4.17 -14.09 -6.27
CA THR A 385 -4.88 -12.91 -6.79
C THR A 385 -3.94 -11.86 -7.42
N PHE A 386 -2.62 -12.02 -7.25
CA PHE A 386 -1.62 -11.23 -7.96
C PHE A 386 -1.20 -11.97 -9.23
N HIS A 387 -1.72 -11.52 -10.36
CA HIS A 387 -1.30 -12.05 -11.65
C HIS A 387 0.09 -11.47 -11.98
N PRO A 388 1.08 -12.26 -12.44
CA PRO A 388 2.42 -11.75 -12.82
C PRO A 388 2.42 -10.65 -13.90
N ALA A 389 1.27 -10.37 -14.50
CA ALA A 389 1.07 -9.37 -15.54
C ALA A 389 0.42 -8.08 -15.00
N ASP A 390 0.09 -8.02 -13.71
CA ASP A 390 -0.38 -6.81 -13.02
C ASP A 390 0.83 -5.96 -12.61
N PHE A 391 1.42 -5.31 -13.61
CA PHE A 391 2.65 -4.55 -13.46
C PHE A 391 2.45 -3.28 -12.63
N ASN A 392 1.25 -2.69 -12.66
CA ASN A 392 0.96 -1.47 -11.90
C ASN A 392 0.50 -1.76 -10.46
N ARG A 393 0.30 -3.04 -10.12
CA ARG A 393 -0.05 -3.56 -8.79
C ARG A 393 -1.37 -3.02 -8.27
N ASP A 394 -2.35 -2.80 -9.16
CA ASP A 394 -3.71 -2.38 -8.83
C ASP A 394 -4.69 -3.55 -8.66
N SER A 395 -4.14 -4.78 -8.62
CA SER A 395 -4.83 -6.06 -8.54
C SER A 395 -5.66 -6.38 -9.79
N ARG A 396 -5.32 -5.82 -10.95
CA ARG A 396 -6.05 -6.05 -12.22
C ARG A 396 -5.12 -6.05 -13.43
N VAL A 397 -5.05 -7.16 -14.16
CA VAL A 397 -4.39 -7.17 -15.49
C VAL A 397 -5.25 -6.46 -16.53
N ASN A 398 -4.80 -5.29 -16.98
CA ASN A 398 -5.53 -4.44 -17.89
C ASN A 398 -4.57 -3.59 -18.78
N PRO A 399 -5.10 -2.74 -19.68
CA PRO A 399 -4.26 -1.88 -20.51
C PRO A 399 -3.33 -0.90 -19.76
N LEU A 400 -3.58 -0.60 -18.48
CA LEU A 400 -2.71 0.26 -17.67
C LEU A 400 -1.43 -0.46 -17.24
N ASP A 401 -1.43 -1.79 -17.16
CA ASP A 401 -0.22 -2.57 -16.89
C ASP A 401 0.74 -2.54 -18.06
N PHE A 402 0.20 -2.51 -19.28
CA PHE A 402 1.00 -2.34 -20.48
C PHE A 402 1.83 -1.06 -20.45
N ASP A 403 1.29 0.01 -19.86
CA ASP A 403 2.01 1.27 -19.70
C ASP A 403 3.21 1.13 -18.74
N VAL A 404 3.13 0.24 -17.74
CA VAL A 404 4.24 -0.06 -16.81
C VAL A 404 5.27 -0.96 -17.49
N TRP A 405 4.85 -2.03 -18.18
CA TRP A 405 5.74 -2.87 -18.96
C TRP A 405 6.51 -2.06 -20.02
N GLU A 406 5.84 -1.16 -20.76
CA GLU A 406 6.48 -0.31 -21.78
C GLU A 406 7.53 0.62 -21.16
N GLN A 407 7.35 1.04 -19.91
CA GLN A 407 8.30 1.87 -19.16
C GLN A 407 9.49 1.07 -18.60
N SER A 408 9.27 -0.19 -18.23
CA SER A 408 10.29 -1.08 -17.65
C SER A 408 11.10 -1.87 -18.68
N MET A 409 10.60 -2.02 -19.92
CA MET A 409 11.25 -2.83 -20.96
C MET A 409 12.73 -2.46 -21.18
N GLY A 410 13.63 -3.39 -20.84
CA GLY A 410 15.08 -3.22 -20.94
C GLY A 410 15.69 -2.18 -19.99
N VAL A 411 14.97 -1.79 -18.94
CA VAL A 411 15.38 -0.81 -17.92
C VAL A 411 15.56 -1.47 -16.56
N ASP A 412 14.52 -2.13 -16.06
CA ASP A 412 14.44 -2.78 -14.75
C ASP A 412 13.51 -4.01 -14.80
N ASP A 413 13.14 -4.54 -13.64
CA ASP A 413 12.24 -5.69 -13.42
C ASP A 413 10.79 -5.26 -13.14
N GLY A 414 10.43 -3.99 -13.35
CA GLY A 414 9.10 -3.46 -13.03
C GLY A 414 7.95 -4.06 -13.86
N GLY A 415 8.27 -4.74 -14.96
CA GLY A 415 7.35 -5.53 -15.78
C GLY A 415 7.76 -6.99 -15.94
N ASP A 416 8.55 -7.56 -15.02
CA ASP A 416 9.02 -8.96 -15.03
C ASP A 416 7.87 -9.92 -14.62
N ALA A 417 7.20 -10.49 -15.61
CA ALA A 417 6.10 -11.44 -15.43
C ALA A 417 6.58 -12.90 -15.42
N ASP A 418 7.73 -13.21 -16.00
CA ASP A 418 8.25 -14.58 -16.09
C ASP A 418 9.26 -14.94 -14.98
N GLY A 419 9.66 -13.94 -14.20
CA GLY A 419 10.48 -14.03 -13.00
C GLY A 419 11.97 -14.23 -13.29
N ASP A 420 12.45 -13.84 -14.48
CA ASP A 420 13.83 -14.03 -14.88
C ASP A 420 14.76 -12.86 -14.51
N GLY A 421 14.20 -11.80 -13.94
CA GLY A 421 14.90 -10.64 -13.37
C GLY A 421 15.13 -9.51 -14.37
N ASP A 422 14.45 -9.52 -15.52
CA ASP A 422 14.36 -8.36 -16.41
C ASP A 422 12.95 -8.20 -17.02
N THR A 423 12.69 -7.03 -17.61
CA THR A 423 11.45 -6.79 -18.38
C THR A 423 11.76 -6.84 -19.87
N ASP A 424 11.21 -7.83 -20.56
CA ASP A 424 11.40 -8.05 -21.99
C ASP A 424 10.12 -8.53 -22.72
N GLU A 425 10.27 -9.05 -23.93
CA GLU A 425 9.13 -9.47 -24.77
C GLU A 425 8.45 -10.75 -24.25
N GLN A 426 9.14 -11.57 -23.45
CA GLN A 426 8.57 -12.74 -22.79
C GLN A 426 7.48 -12.30 -21.80
N ASP A 427 7.70 -11.24 -21.03
CA ASP A 427 6.71 -10.73 -20.08
C ASP A 427 5.48 -10.15 -20.77
N ARG A 428 5.69 -9.47 -21.90
CA ARG A 428 4.60 -8.95 -22.72
C ARG A 428 3.67 -10.06 -23.19
N LEU A 429 4.22 -11.24 -23.49
CA LEU A 429 3.43 -12.38 -23.92
C LEU A 429 2.58 -12.95 -22.77
N ILE A 430 3.08 -12.91 -21.54
CA ILE A 430 2.31 -13.28 -20.34
C ILE A 430 1.19 -12.26 -20.13
N TRP A 431 1.47 -10.97 -20.24
CA TRP A 431 0.45 -9.93 -20.19
C TRP A 431 -0.58 -10.02 -21.32
N GLU A 432 -0.16 -10.27 -22.56
CA GLU A 432 -1.08 -10.43 -23.70
C GLU A 432 -2.02 -11.64 -23.53
N GLN A 433 -1.55 -12.70 -22.87
CA GLN A 433 -2.35 -13.87 -22.55
C GLN A 433 -3.35 -13.58 -21.42
N ALA A 434 -2.95 -12.75 -20.45
CA ALA A 434 -3.74 -12.41 -19.27
C ALA A 434 -4.71 -11.24 -19.46
N ASN A 435 -4.45 -10.34 -20.41
CA ASN A 435 -5.29 -9.19 -20.74
C ASN A 435 -6.52 -9.61 -21.58
N VAL A 436 -7.37 -10.44 -20.99
CA VAL A 436 -8.68 -10.80 -21.53
C VAL A 436 -9.77 -9.83 -21.04
N PRO A 437 -10.87 -9.63 -21.79
CA PRO A 437 -11.93 -8.71 -21.38
C PRO A 437 -12.56 -9.13 -20.05
N PHE A 438 -12.34 -8.32 -19.00
CA PHE A 438 -12.88 -8.49 -17.65
C PHE A 438 -14.34 -8.98 -17.64
N HIS A 439 -14.56 -10.13 -16.99
CA HIS A 439 -15.89 -10.62 -16.70
C HIS A 439 -16.22 -10.33 -15.23
N PRO A 440 -17.34 -9.66 -14.89
CA PRO A 440 -17.72 -9.36 -13.51
C PRO A 440 -17.94 -10.59 -12.60
N ALA A 441 -17.80 -11.80 -13.15
CA ALA A 441 -18.02 -13.07 -12.47
C ALA A 441 -16.72 -13.90 -12.35
N ASP A 442 -15.62 -13.36 -12.87
CA ASP A 442 -14.27 -13.92 -12.79
C ASP A 442 -13.60 -13.22 -11.59
N PHE A 443 -13.72 -13.85 -10.43
CA PHE A 443 -13.32 -13.33 -9.13
C PHE A 443 -11.86 -13.63 -8.81
N ASN A 444 -11.30 -14.71 -9.35
CA ASN A 444 -9.88 -15.01 -9.22
C ASN A 444 -9.03 -14.40 -10.36
N LEU A 445 -9.67 -13.76 -11.34
CA LEU A 445 -9.04 -13.00 -12.44
C LEU A 445 -8.13 -13.88 -13.32
N ASP A 446 -8.46 -15.16 -13.45
CA ASP A 446 -7.73 -16.10 -14.32
C ASP A 446 -8.26 -16.10 -15.77
N GLY A 447 -9.25 -15.25 -16.05
CA GLY A 447 -9.84 -15.07 -17.37
C GLY A 447 -10.97 -16.03 -17.70
N ILE A 448 -11.32 -16.93 -16.78
CA ILE A 448 -12.32 -17.97 -16.96
C ILE A 448 -13.28 -17.98 -15.78
N VAL A 449 -14.59 -18.03 -16.04
CA VAL A 449 -15.57 -18.14 -14.94
C VAL A 449 -15.83 -19.61 -14.64
N GLU A 450 -15.26 -20.14 -13.56
CA GLU A 450 -15.33 -21.54 -13.16
C GLU A 450 -15.63 -21.76 -11.65
N GLU A 451 -15.34 -22.97 -11.14
CA GLU A 451 -15.73 -23.38 -9.79
C GLU A 451 -14.97 -22.62 -8.69
N SER A 452 -13.75 -22.15 -8.97
CA SER A 452 -12.97 -21.26 -8.10
C SER A 452 -13.69 -19.92 -7.89
N ASP A 453 -14.22 -19.30 -8.94
CA ASP A 453 -14.97 -18.05 -8.85
C ASP A 453 -16.25 -18.20 -8.05
N LEU A 454 -16.92 -19.34 -8.26
CA LEU A 454 -18.11 -19.68 -7.51
C LEU A 454 -17.80 -19.86 -6.02
N ALA A 455 -16.67 -20.49 -5.69
CA ALA A 455 -16.20 -20.66 -4.33
C ALA A 455 -15.88 -19.32 -3.67
N LEU A 456 -15.22 -18.41 -4.39
CA LEU A 456 -14.93 -17.05 -3.92
C LEU A 456 -16.22 -16.24 -3.71
N ALA A 457 -17.14 -16.23 -4.67
CA ALA A 457 -18.43 -15.55 -4.55
C ALA A 457 -19.26 -16.05 -3.36
N LEU A 458 -19.17 -17.35 -3.02
CA LEU A 458 -19.84 -17.93 -1.86
C LEU A 458 -19.29 -17.41 -0.53
N GLN A 459 -18.02 -17.03 -0.46
CA GLN A 459 -17.43 -16.47 0.76
C GLN A 459 -18.08 -15.13 1.12
N PHE A 460 -18.46 -14.34 0.12
CA PHE A 460 -19.07 -13.02 0.30
C PHE A 460 -20.60 -13.05 0.42
N TYR A 461 -21.23 -14.23 0.33
CA TYR A 461 -22.69 -14.36 0.31
C TYR A 461 -23.34 -13.78 1.58
N GLY A 462 -24.03 -12.65 1.44
CA GLY A 462 -24.70 -11.93 2.52
C GLY A 462 -23.78 -11.24 3.53
N LEU A 463 -22.48 -11.07 3.21
CA LEU A 463 -21.52 -10.33 4.05
C LEU A 463 -21.34 -8.88 3.58
N ASP A 464 -21.00 -8.69 2.30
CA ASP A 464 -20.76 -7.39 1.67
C ASP A 464 -21.04 -7.42 0.15
N ASP A 465 -20.59 -6.41 -0.60
CA ASP A 465 -20.77 -6.25 -2.05
C ASP A 465 -19.58 -6.78 -2.88
N SER A 466 -18.59 -7.44 -2.25
CA SER A 466 -17.42 -7.98 -2.95
C SER A 466 -17.75 -9.12 -3.92
N GLY A 467 -18.92 -9.74 -3.79
CA GLY A 467 -19.45 -10.77 -4.69
C GLY A 467 -20.57 -10.29 -5.63
N ASP A 468 -20.78 -8.98 -5.76
CA ASP A 468 -21.84 -8.39 -6.60
C ASP A 468 -21.49 -8.40 -8.09
N VAL A 469 -21.91 -9.46 -8.78
CA VAL A 469 -21.72 -9.66 -10.21
C VAL A 469 -22.73 -8.87 -11.03
N ASN A 470 -23.91 -8.60 -10.46
CA ASN A 470 -25.04 -8.05 -11.18
C ASN A 470 -25.20 -6.51 -11.04
N GLY A 471 -24.41 -5.89 -10.16
CA GLY A 471 -24.33 -4.45 -9.94
C GLY A 471 -25.49 -3.90 -9.11
N ASP A 472 -26.08 -4.70 -8.22
CA ASP A 472 -27.16 -4.28 -7.32
C ASP A 472 -26.73 -3.99 -5.88
N ASN A 473 -25.41 -4.01 -5.64
CA ASN A 473 -24.71 -3.77 -4.37
C ASN A 473 -25.08 -4.77 -3.25
N GLU A 474 -25.53 -5.97 -3.59
CA GLU A 474 -25.85 -7.01 -2.62
C GLU A 474 -25.36 -8.38 -3.12
N THR A 475 -24.38 -9.02 -2.46
CA THR A 475 -24.00 -10.40 -2.83
C THR A 475 -25.09 -11.40 -2.43
N ASN A 476 -25.93 -11.81 -3.39
CA ASN A 476 -27.10 -12.64 -3.14
C ASN A 476 -27.34 -13.71 -4.22
N GLY A 477 -28.52 -14.33 -4.20
CA GLY A 477 -28.87 -15.38 -5.17
C GLY A 477 -28.95 -14.91 -6.63
N ALA A 478 -29.09 -13.60 -6.86
CA ALA A 478 -29.07 -13.00 -8.18
C ALA A 478 -27.66 -13.04 -8.81
N ASP A 479 -26.62 -12.80 -8.02
CA ASP A 479 -25.21 -12.89 -8.43
C ASP A 479 -24.84 -14.32 -8.75
N PHE A 480 -25.26 -15.26 -7.91
CA PHE A 480 -25.04 -16.68 -8.16
C PHE A 480 -25.65 -17.13 -9.49
N LEU A 481 -26.83 -16.60 -9.83
CA LEU A 481 -27.48 -16.86 -11.10
C LEU A 481 -26.76 -16.17 -12.27
N ALA A 482 -26.15 -15.00 -12.04
CA ALA A 482 -25.33 -14.29 -13.03
C ALA A 482 -24.04 -15.06 -13.32
N ILE A 483 -23.32 -15.53 -12.28
CA ILE A 483 -22.15 -16.41 -12.40
C ILE A 483 -22.52 -17.67 -13.16
N GLN A 484 -23.60 -18.35 -12.78
CA GLN A 484 -24.03 -19.59 -13.45
C GLN A 484 -24.35 -19.40 -14.94
N GLN A 485 -24.74 -18.20 -15.38
CA GLN A 485 -25.03 -17.92 -16.79
C GLN A 485 -23.78 -17.83 -17.66
N VAL A 486 -22.64 -17.57 -17.05
CA VAL A 486 -21.35 -17.37 -17.73
C VAL A 486 -20.32 -18.42 -17.33
N PHE A 487 -20.68 -19.28 -16.37
CA PHE A 487 -19.91 -20.42 -15.92
C PHE A 487 -19.53 -21.34 -17.08
N THR A 488 -18.23 -21.55 -17.24
CA THR A 488 -17.67 -22.41 -18.27
C THR A 488 -17.35 -23.75 -17.61
N PRO A 489 -18.19 -24.80 -17.80
CA PRO A 489 -17.90 -26.08 -17.18
C PRO A 489 -16.61 -26.65 -17.76
N HIS A 490 -15.60 -26.77 -16.90
CA HIS A 490 -14.34 -27.41 -17.19
C HIS A 490 -14.51 -28.94 -17.26
N ASN A 491 -13.73 -29.60 -18.11
CA ASN A 491 -13.71 -31.05 -18.18
C ASN A 491 -12.71 -31.56 -17.13
N PRO A 492 -13.11 -32.34 -16.12
CA PRO A 492 -12.19 -32.76 -15.06
C PRO A 492 -10.95 -33.53 -15.55
N ALA A 493 -10.99 -34.06 -16.77
CA ALA A 493 -9.89 -34.77 -17.41
C ALA A 493 -8.86 -33.88 -18.14
N ASP A 494 -9.12 -32.57 -18.24
CA ASP A 494 -8.26 -31.55 -18.85
C ASP A 494 -7.38 -30.94 -17.75
N PHE A 495 -6.35 -31.66 -17.35
CA PHE A 495 -5.51 -31.32 -16.20
C PHE A 495 -4.72 -30.02 -16.39
N ASN A 496 -4.41 -29.65 -17.63
CA ASN A 496 -3.67 -28.42 -17.94
C ASN A 496 -4.58 -27.21 -18.21
N LYS A 497 -5.90 -27.43 -18.23
CA LYS A 497 -6.95 -26.42 -18.45
C LYS A 497 -6.85 -25.70 -19.81
N ASP A 498 -6.36 -26.37 -20.85
CA ASP A 498 -6.26 -25.79 -22.20
C ASP A 498 -7.50 -26.06 -23.09
N TYR A 499 -8.54 -26.67 -22.51
CA TYR A 499 -9.80 -27.07 -23.13
C TYR A 499 -9.72 -28.28 -24.07
N VAL A 500 -8.57 -28.95 -24.13
CA VAL A 500 -8.32 -30.12 -24.96
C VAL A 500 -7.78 -31.25 -24.10
N VAL A 501 -8.53 -32.34 -23.95
CA VAL A 501 -7.98 -33.52 -23.27
C VAL A 501 -7.02 -34.27 -24.22
N ASP A 502 -5.70 -34.14 -24.04
CA ASP A 502 -4.68 -34.74 -24.89
C ASP A 502 -3.44 -35.30 -24.14
N GLU A 503 -2.29 -35.37 -24.82
CA GLU A 503 -1.08 -36.00 -24.27
C GLU A 503 -0.38 -35.11 -23.24
N GLU A 504 -0.66 -33.80 -23.27
CA GLU A 504 -0.14 -32.81 -22.36
C GLU A 504 -0.80 -32.96 -20.97
N ASP A 505 -2.11 -33.24 -20.92
CA ASP A 505 -2.79 -33.62 -19.67
C ASP A 505 -2.23 -34.91 -19.09
N LEU A 506 -1.96 -35.90 -19.94
CA LEU A 506 -1.39 -37.16 -19.50
C LEU A 506 -0.02 -36.94 -18.84
N GLN A 507 0.80 -36.07 -19.41
CA GLN A 507 2.11 -35.73 -18.83
C GLN A 507 1.95 -35.10 -17.45
N GLN A 508 0.93 -34.27 -17.27
CA GLN A 508 0.63 -33.66 -15.98
C GLN A 508 0.15 -34.70 -14.95
N TRP A 509 -0.75 -35.60 -15.33
CA TRP A 509 -1.15 -36.71 -14.47
C TRP A 509 0.02 -37.65 -14.14
N GLU A 510 0.87 -37.98 -15.11
CA GLU A 510 2.05 -38.83 -14.88
C GLU A 510 3.05 -38.20 -13.90
N ALA A 511 3.14 -36.87 -13.87
CA ALA A 511 3.98 -36.13 -12.95
C ALA A 511 3.43 -36.13 -11.50
N THR A 512 2.12 -36.30 -11.32
CA THR A 512 1.43 -36.21 -10.03
C THR A 512 1.01 -37.57 -9.47
N VAL A 513 1.17 -38.69 -10.19
CA VAL A 513 0.79 -40.03 -9.70
C VAL A 513 1.37 -40.31 -8.30
N GLY A 514 0.47 -40.49 -7.33
CA GLY A 514 0.81 -40.75 -5.94
C GLY A 514 1.09 -39.53 -5.05
N TRP A 515 0.92 -38.30 -5.54
CA TRP A 515 1.06 -37.03 -4.78
C TRP A 515 0.03 -35.96 -5.22
N GLN A 516 -0.65 -35.33 -4.25
CA GLN A 516 -1.46 -34.09 -4.29
C GLN A 516 -2.51 -33.84 -5.42
N GLU A 517 -3.34 -32.82 -5.17
CA GLU A 517 -4.74 -32.61 -5.58
C GLU A 517 -4.98 -32.13 -7.02
N THR A 518 -3.97 -31.62 -7.73
CA THR A 518 -4.15 -30.91 -9.02
C THR A 518 -4.67 -31.78 -10.16
N THR A 519 -4.64 -33.10 -10.00
CA THR A 519 -5.19 -34.06 -10.97
C THR A 519 -6.17 -35.04 -10.33
N ASP A 520 -6.56 -34.81 -9.07
CA ASP A 520 -7.47 -35.66 -8.29
C ASP A 520 -8.94 -35.30 -8.58
N ILE A 521 -9.51 -36.01 -9.54
CA ILE A 521 -10.86 -35.77 -10.07
C ILE A 521 -11.95 -36.21 -9.09
N ASP A 522 -11.70 -37.21 -8.25
CA ASP A 522 -12.72 -37.74 -7.33
C ASP A 522 -12.55 -37.32 -5.86
N GLY A 523 -11.50 -36.54 -5.58
CA GLY A 523 -11.29 -35.83 -4.33
C GLY A 523 -10.95 -36.77 -3.18
N ASP A 524 -10.33 -37.92 -3.47
CA ASP A 524 -9.92 -38.90 -2.47
C ASP A 524 -8.51 -38.64 -1.89
N GLY A 525 -7.85 -37.60 -2.37
CA GLY A 525 -6.55 -37.09 -1.96
C GLY A 525 -5.38 -37.73 -2.69
N ILE A 526 -5.61 -38.56 -3.72
CA ILE A 526 -4.55 -39.20 -4.50
C ILE A 526 -4.84 -39.26 -6.01
N ALA A 527 -3.93 -38.74 -6.83
CA ALA A 527 -3.94 -39.01 -8.26
C ALA A 527 -3.57 -40.49 -8.53
N ALA A 528 -4.56 -41.29 -8.96
CA ALA A 528 -4.42 -42.71 -9.15
C ALA A 528 -5.14 -43.19 -10.43
N GLY A 529 -5.47 -44.48 -10.49
CA GLY A 529 -5.96 -45.13 -11.72
C GLY A 529 -7.37 -44.70 -12.15
N ASN A 530 -8.12 -44.09 -11.23
CA ASN A 530 -9.44 -43.47 -11.40
C ASN A 530 -9.33 -42.23 -12.30
N GLU A 531 -8.36 -41.37 -12.04
CA GLU A 531 -8.13 -40.11 -12.75
C GLU A 531 -7.61 -40.40 -14.15
N PHE A 532 -6.67 -41.35 -14.26
CA PHE A 532 -6.21 -41.85 -15.55
C PHE A 532 -7.35 -42.44 -16.39
N LEU A 533 -8.28 -43.14 -15.74
CA LEU A 533 -9.44 -43.70 -16.44
C LEU A 533 -10.40 -42.61 -16.91
N ALA A 534 -10.56 -41.52 -16.15
CA ALA A 534 -11.31 -40.34 -16.58
C ALA A 534 -10.65 -39.65 -17.77
N TRP A 535 -9.34 -39.39 -17.71
CA TRP A 535 -8.56 -38.90 -18.86
C TRP A 535 -8.73 -39.78 -20.10
N GLN A 536 -8.58 -41.10 -19.97
CA GLN A 536 -8.77 -42.04 -21.09
C GLN A 536 -10.17 -41.98 -21.72
N GLN A 537 -11.21 -41.68 -20.93
CA GLN A 537 -12.59 -41.59 -21.42
C GLN A 537 -12.88 -40.28 -22.15
N GLU A 538 -12.09 -39.25 -21.86
CA GLU A 538 -12.24 -37.91 -22.39
C GLU A 538 -11.21 -37.55 -23.47
N LEU A 539 -10.15 -38.36 -23.64
CA LEU A 539 -9.08 -38.17 -24.62
C LEU A 539 -9.59 -37.83 -26.04
N GLY A 540 -9.12 -36.69 -26.55
CA GLY A 540 -9.44 -36.14 -27.86
C GLY A 540 -10.76 -35.37 -27.94
N LYS A 541 -11.45 -35.16 -26.81
CA LYS A 541 -12.61 -34.26 -26.76
C LYS A 541 -12.14 -32.83 -26.54
N ILE A 542 -12.57 -31.96 -27.44
CA ILE A 542 -12.45 -30.51 -27.29
C ILE A 542 -13.75 -30.03 -26.67
N TRP A 543 -13.69 -29.42 -25.49
CA TRP A 543 -14.87 -28.83 -24.88
C TRP A 543 -15.12 -27.44 -25.47
N PRO A 544 -16.38 -27.07 -25.74
CA PRO A 544 -16.68 -25.80 -26.38
C PRO A 544 -16.33 -24.65 -25.42
N VAL A 545 -15.26 -23.92 -25.73
CA VAL A 545 -14.98 -22.60 -25.16
C VAL A 545 -16.21 -21.74 -25.39
N GLY A 546 -16.78 -21.18 -24.32
CA GLY A 546 -17.92 -20.28 -24.41
C GLY A 546 -17.58 -19.11 -25.34
N ALA A 547 -18.12 -19.13 -26.57
CA ALA A 547 -17.95 -18.02 -27.49
C ALA A 547 -18.69 -16.80 -26.91
N GLY A 548 -17.94 -15.89 -26.28
CA GLY A 548 -18.45 -14.61 -25.83
C GLY A 548 -19.23 -13.88 -26.93
N GLY A 549 -20.42 -13.39 -26.58
CA GLY A 549 -20.98 -12.15 -27.11
C GLY A 549 -21.20 -12.02 -28.63
N GLY A 550 -21.51 -13.09 -29.36
CA GLY A 550 -21.95 -12.99 -30.74
C GLY A 550 -23.47 -12.78 -30.85
N ASN A 551 -23.91 -11.57 -31.21
CA ASN A 551 -25.32 -11.21 -31.50
C ASN A 551 -26.12 -12.39 -32.06
N VAL A 552 -27.07 -12.90 -31.26
CA VAL A 552 -28.01 -13.94 -31.70
C VAL A 552 -28.89 -13.34 -32.79
N SER A 553 -28.53 -13.56 -34.05
CA SER A 553 -29.46 -13.33 -35.15
C SER A 553 -30.67 -14.23 -34.91
N ASN A 554 -31.83 -13.61 -34.68
CA ASN A 554 -33.13 -14.27 -34.56
C ASN A 554 -33.22 -15.50 -35.47
N VAL A 555 -33.18 -16.69 -34.86
CA VAL A 555 -33.62 -17.92 -35.50
C VAL A 555 -35.13 -17.77 -35.71
N PRO A 556 -35.63 -17.74 -36.96
CA PRO A 556 -37.07 -17.68 -37.17
C PRO A 556 -37.71 -18.96 -36.64
N GLU A 557 -38.63 -18.83 -35.70
CA GLU A 557 -39.45 -19.95 -35.24
C GLU A 557 -40.12 -20.64 -36.43
N PRO A 558 -40.25 -21.98 -36.44
CA PRO A 558 -41.00 -22.66 -37.47
C PRO A 558 -42.46 -22.22 -37.39
N SER A 559 -42.92 -21.56 -38.44
CA SER A 559 -44.32 -21.19 -38.67
C SER A 559 -45.26 -22.34 -38.32
N GLY A 560 -46.27 -22.05 -37.48
CA GLY A 560 -47.28 -22.96 -36.96
C GLY A 560 -48.20 -23.61 -38.00
N LEU A 561 -47.64 -24.45 -38.87
CA LEU A 561 -48.33 -25.27 -39.84
C LEU A 561 -47.65 -26.64 -39.85
N ILE A 562 -48.11 -27.55 -38.97
CA ILE A 562 -48.20 -29.03 -39.10
C ILE A 562 -48.32 -29.60 -37.68
N LEU A 563 -49.51 -29.47 -37.09
CA LEU A 563 -50.04 -30.42 -36.09
C LEU A 563 -51.58 -30.38 -36.12
N GLY A 564 -52.12 -30.23 -37.33
CA GLY A 564 -53.52 -30.44 -37.67
C GLY A 564 -53.68 -31.69 -38.51
N PHE A 565 -53.29 -32.87 -38.01
CA PHE A 565 -53.59 -34.15 -38.67
C PHE A 565 -53.67 -35.34 -37.70
N SER A 566 -54.30 -35.15 -36.55
CA SER A 566 -54.73 -36.28 -35.70
C SER A 566 -55.90 -35.93 -34.78
N LEU A 567 -56.91 -35.23 -35.32
CA LEU A 567 -58.23 -35.15 -34.67
C LEU A 567 -59.37 -35.28 -35.69
N ALA A 568 -59.41 -36.43 -36.36
CA ALA A 568 -60.59 -36.90 -37.08
C ALA A 568 -60.60 -38.44 -37.11
N LEU A 569 -60.94 -39.07 -35.98
CA LEU A 569 -61.61 -40.37 -35.88
C LEU A 569 -61.87 -40.67 -34.40
N GLY A 570 -63.12 -40.50 -33.96
CA GLY A 570 -63.52 -40.84 -32.59
C GLY A 570 -64.83 -40.21 -32.11
N ILE A 571 -65.85 -40.17 -32.97
CA ILE A 571 -67.24 -39.88 -32.55
C ILE A 571 -67.80 -41.12 -31.84
N GLY A 572 -68.46 -40.90 -30.70
CA GLY A 572 -69.46 -41.79 -30.10
C GLY A 572 -68.86 -42.78 -29.10
N LEU A 573 -69.22 -42.75 -27.82
CA LEU A 573 -70.58 -43.01 -27.37
C LEU A 573 -70.93 -42.28 -26.06
N THR A 574 -72.23 -42.05 -25.96
CA THR A 574 -72.98 -41.25 -25.00
C THR A 574 -73.30 -41.94 -23.68
N ARG A 575 -73.49 -41.11 -22.63
CA ARG A 575 -74.42 -41.18 -21.47
C ARG A 575 -74.09 -42.12 -20.27
N PRO A 576 -74.68 -41.88 -19.07
CA PRO A 576 -75.15 -40.63 -18.47
C PRO A 576 -74.79 -40.45 -16.97
N ARG A 577 -74.68 -39.17 -16.58
CA ARG A 577 -75.38 -38.51 -15.45
C ARG A 577 -75.95 -39.43 -14.35
N ASP A 578 -75.43 -39.29 -13.13
CA ASP A 578 -76.28 -39.32 -11.95
C ASP A 578 -75.95 -38.18 -10.97
N LYS A 579 -77.03 -37.57 -10.49
CA LYS A 579 -77.07 -36.52 -9.47
C LYS A 579 -77.14 -37.19 -8.10
N HIS A 580 -76.96 -36.35 -7.07
CA HIS A 580 -77.31 -36.52 -5.64
C HIS A 580 -76.09 -36.79 -4.73
N VAL A 581 -75.95 -36.19 -3.54
CA VAL A 581 -76.79 -35.27 -2.75
C VAL A 581 -75.96 -34.82 -1.54
N ARG A 582 -76.07 -33.54 -1.20
CA ARG A 582 -76.12 -32.90 0.14
C ARG A 582 -75.01 -33.11 1.20
N ARG A 583 -74.68 -31.93 1.76
CA ARG A 583 -74.65 -31.53 3.20
C ARG A 583 -73.59 -32.21 4.08
N ASN A 584 -72.91 -31.51 4.99
CA ASN A 584 -73.16 -30.21 5.62
C ASN A 584 -71.94 -29.29 5.49
#